data_AF-A0A7C1U642-F1
#
_entry.id   AF-A0A7C1U642-F1
#
_cell.length_a   1.000
_cell.length_b   1.000
_cell.length_c   1.000
_cell.angle_alpha   90.00
_cell.angle_beta   90.00
_cell.angle_gamma   90.00
#
_symmetry.space_group_name_H-M   'P 1'
#
loop_
_entity.id
_entity.type
_entity.pdbx_description
1 polymer ?
#
loop_
_entity_poly.entity_id
_entity_poly.type
_entity_poly.pdbx_seq_one_letter_code
_entity_poly.pdbx_strand_id
1 'polypeptide(L)'
;MVKRTTGGAKQHLTGFTLIELLVVIAIIALLMGILMPALQRVRQQARCSACKANMHSWAQIWSMYCQDNDGRFCMEQTNLGWTRGDWIVALRPYYRTKMGILLCPSAKKRLPGNENWGSFDRTYIMGS
;
A
#
# COMPACT_ATOMS: atom_id res chain seq x y z
N MET A 1 37.41 66.90 14.88
CA MET A 1 36.46 66.38 15.88
C MET A 1 35.08 66.27 15.21
N VAL A 2 34.74 65.12 14.61
CA VAL A 2 33.49 64.93 13.85
C VAL A 2 32.66 63.86 14.57
N LYS A 3 31.52 64.25 15.14
CA LYS A 3 30.51 63.33 15.68
C LYS A 3 29.71 62.75 14.52
N ARG A 4 29.69 61.42 14.36
CA ARG A 4 28.68 60.70 13.57
C ARG A 4 27.80 59.92 14.54
N THR A 5 26.62 60.45 14.82
CA THR A 5 25.55 59.72 15.51
C THR A 5 24.86 58.80 14.51
N THR A 6 25.02 57.49 14.67
CA THR A 6 24.25 56.47 13.95
C THR A 6 22.84 56.41 14.54
N GLY A 7 21.85 56.93 13.82
CA GLY A 7 20.43 56.76 14.14
C GLY A 7 19.97 55.35 13.77
N GLY A 8 19.77 54.49 14.77
CA GLY A 8 19.15 53.17 14.60
C GLY A 8 17.65 53.32 14.38
N ALA A 9 17.17 52.97 13.20
CA ALA A 9 15.74 52.86 12.91
C ALA A 9 15.13 51.75 13.79
N LYS A 10 14.20 52.10 14.68
CA LYS A 10 13.42 51.14 15.48
C LYS A 10 12.49 50.38 14.53
N GLN A 11 12.78 49.11 14.25
CA GLN A 11 11.84 48.25 13.58
C GLN A 11 10.66 47.99 14.51
N HIS A 12 9.48 48.48 14.12
CA HIS A 12 8.24 48.25 14.83
C HIS A 12 7.84 46.79 14.59
N LEU A 13 8.20 45.89 15.52
CA LEU A 13 7.65 44.53 15.51
C LEU A 13 6.17 44.63 15.89
N THR A 14 5.30 44.60 14.88
CA THR A 14 3.86 44.42 15.05
C THR A 14 3.63 43.04 15.67
N GLY A 15 3.24 43.00 16.95
CA GLY A 15 2.90 41.75 17.64
C GLY A 15 1.57 41.20 17.13
N PHE A 16 1.54 39.89 16.85
CA PHE A 16 0.31 39.16 16.54
C PHE A 16 -0.62 39.18 17.75
N THR A 17 -1.91 39.47 17.54
CA THR A 17 -2.87 39.43 18.62
C THR A 17 -3.21 37.97 18.98
N LEU A 18 -3.44 37.68 20.26
CA LEU A 18 -3.77 36.33 20.73
C LEU A 18 -5.05 35.78 20.06
N ILE A 19 -5.99 36.67 19.72
CA ILE A 19 -7.24 36.34 19.04
C ILE A 19 -7.04 35.90 17.59
N GLU A 20 -6.11 36.53 16.86
CA GLU A 20 -5.79 36.13 15.48
C GLU A 20 -5.21 34.72 15.44
N LEU A 21 -4.34 34.39 16.40
CA LEU A 21 -3.77 33.04 16.49
C LEU A 21 -4.84 32.00 16.88
N LEU A 22 -5.77 32.37 17.77
CA LEU A 22 -6.86 31.50 18.21
C LEU A 22 -7.85 31.18 17.08
N VAL A 23 -8.20 32.16 16.24
CA VAL A 23 -9.13 31.92 15.13
C VAL A 23 -8.52 30.98 14.08
N VAL A 24 -7.21 31.08 13.84
CA VAL A 24 -6.50 30.24 12.87
C VAL A 24 -6.51 28.78 13.29
N ILE A 25 -6.18 28.48 14.55
CA ILE A 25 -6.20 27.10 15.03
C ILE A 25 -7.62 26.52 15.03
N ALA A 26 -8.65 27.35 15.28
CA ALA A 26 -10.05 26.92 15.23
C ALA A 26 -10.46 26.50 13.82
N ILE A 27 -10.06 27.26 12.79
CA ILE A 27 -10.33 26.92 11.39
C ILE A 27 -9.56 25.66 10.96
N ILE A 28 -8.29 25.52 11.35
CA ILE A 28 -7.49 24.31 11.05
C ILE A 28 -8.13 23.06 11.66
N ALA A 29 -8.60 23.14 12.91
CA ALA A 29 -9.27 22.02 13.58
C ALA A 29 -10.55 21.59 12.86
N LEU A 30 -11.37 22.55 12.41
CA LEU A 30 -12.57 22.28 11.61
C LEU A 30 -12.22 21.56 10.29
N LEU A 31 -11.23 22.05 9.56
CA LEU A 31 -10.80 21.47 8.29
C LEU A 31 -10.23 20.05 8.47
N MET A 32 -9.41 19.83 9.51
CA MET A 32 -8.87 18.51 9.83
C MET A 32 -9.98 17.50 10.19
N GLY A 33 -11.03 17.95 10.88
CA GLY A 33 -12.20 17.12 11.22
C GLY A 33 -12.90 16.53 9.99
N ILE A 34 -12.96 17.28 8.88
CA ILE A 34 -13.56 16.83 7.62
C ILE A 34 -12.55 16.00 6.79
N LEU A 35 -11.26 16.34 6.83
CA LEU A 35 -10.22 15.64 6.06
C LEU A 35 -9.94 14.23 6.58
N MET A 36 -9.98 14.00 7.90
CA MET A 36 -9.67 12.70 8.49
C MET A 36 -10.53 11.54 7.93
N PRO A 37 -11.87 11.62 7.88
CA PRO A 37 -12.70 10.56 7.30
C PRO A 37 -12.50 10.42 5.78
N ALA A 38 -12.24 11.52 5.07
CA ALA A 38 -11.93 11.48 3.64
C ALA A 38 -10.62 10.71 3.37
N LEU A 39 -9.58 10.96 4.18
CA LEU A 39 -8.27 10.32 4.04
C LEU A 39 -8.32 8.80 4.26
N GLN A 40 -9.17 8.33 5.19
CA GLN A 40 -9.38 6.90 5.42
C GLN A 40 -9.97 6.21 4.18
N ARG A 41 -10.96 6.83 3.53
CA ARG A 41 -11.56 6.31 2.28
C ARG A 41 -10.55 6.28 1.14
N VAL A 42 -9.76 7.34 0.97
CA VAL A 42 -8.69 7.42 -0.05
C VAL A 42 -7.65 6.32 0.15
N ARG A 43 -7.19 6.10 1.39
CA ARG A 43 -6.24 5.02 1.71
C ARG A 43 -6.81 3.64 1.37
N GLN A 44 -8.09 3.41 1.65
CA GLN A 44 -8.73 2.15 1.29
C GLN A 44 -8.82 1.97 -0.23
N GLN A 45 -9.20 3.01 -0.97
CA GLN A 45 -9.22 2.97 -2.43
C GLN A 45 -7.83 2.74 -3.03
N ALA A 46 -6.79 3.36 -2.47
CA ALA A 46 -5.40 3.14 -2.88
C ALA A 46 -4.96 1.68 -2.68
N ARG A 47 -5.30 1.07 -1.54
CA ARG A 47 -5.05 -0.37 -1.28
C ARG A 47 -5.79 -1.27 -2.27
N CYS A 48 -7.05 -0.95 -2.58
CA CYS A 48 -7.82 -1.68 -3.60
C CYS A 48 -7.19 -1.55 -4.99
N SER A 49 -6.73 -0.35 -5.37
CA SER A 49 -6.08 -0.10 -6.65
C SER A 49 -4.77 -0.89 -6.78
N ALA A 50 -3.95 -0.89 -5.74
CA ALA A 50 -2.73 -1.70 -5.69
C ALA A 50 -3.01 -3.21 -5.83
N CYS A 51 -4.06 -3.70 -5.15
CA CYS A 51 -4.47 -5.10 -5.27
C CYS A 51 -4.96 -5.44 -6.69
N LYS A 52 -5.71 -4.55 -7.35
CA LYS A 52 -6.11 -4.72 -8.75
C LYS A 52 -4.92 -4.78 -9.70
N ALA A 53 -3.90 -3.95 -9.49
CA ALA A 53 -2.67 -4.00 -10.28
C ALA A 53 -1.92 -5.33 -10.10
N ASN A 54 -1.88 -5.86 -8.87
CA ASN A 54 -1.32 -7.19 -8.60
C ASN A 54 -2.11 -8.30 -9.32
N MET A 55 -3.45 -8.25 -9.33
CA MET A 55 -4.26 -9.22 -10.08
C MET A 55 -4.03 -9.16 -11.59
N HIS A 56 -3.86 -7.96 -12.16
CA HIS A 56 -3.51 -7.81 -13.56
C HIS A 56 -2.15 -8.44 -13.88
N SER A 57 -1.17 -8.22 -13.00
CA SER A 57 0.15 -8.86 -13.12
C SER A 57 0.05 -10.40 -13.07
N TRP A 58 -0.86 -10.96 -12.28
CA TRP A 58 -1.14 -12.40 -12.27
C TRP A 58 -1.70 -12.90 -13.60
N ALA A 59 -2.64 -12.17 -14.20
CA ALA A 59 -3.16 -12.53 -15.51
C ALA A 59 -2.06 -12.57 -16.58
N GLN A 60 -1.12 -11.63 -16.52
CA GLN A 60 0.05 -11.63 -17.41
C GLN A 60 0.96 -12.84 -17.15
N ILE A 61 1.20 -13.20 -15.89
CA ILE A 61 1.97 -14.41 -15.53
C ILE A 61 1.33 -15.68 -16.07
N TRP A 62 0.01 -15.81 -15.95
CA TRP A 62 -0.72 -16.94 -16.53
C TRP A 62 -0.62 -16.98 -18.05
N SER A 63 -0.72 -15.82 -18.72
CA SER A 63 -0.53 -15.74 -20.16
C SER A 63 0.88 -16.17 -20.59
N MET A 64 1.92 -15.74 -19.88
CA MET A 64 3.31 -16.16 -20.15
C MET A 64 3.48 -17.66 -19.94
N TYR A 65 2.94 -18.20 -18.85
CA TYR A 65 2.97 -19.63 -18.57
C TYR A 65 2.30 -20.44 -19.68
N CYS A 66 1.10 -20.04 -20.10
CA CYS A 66 0.39 -20.73 -21.18
C CYS A 66 1.15 -20.65 -22.51
N GLN A 67 1.81 -19.53 -22.81
CA GLN A 67 2.64 -19.42 -24.02
C GLN A 67 3.80 -20.43 -24.01
N ASP A 68 4.42 -20.64 -22.85
CA ASP A 68 5.54 -21.57 -22.71
C ASP A 68 5.10 -23.05 -22.63
N ASN A 69 3.81 -23.32 -22.35
CA ASN A 69 3.26 -24.67 -22.13
C ASN A 69 2.20 -25.09 -23.16
N ASP A 70 2.35 -24.69 -24.43
CA ASP A 70 1.42 -25.01 -25.54
C ASP A 70 -0.05 -24.64 -25.27
N GLY A 71 -0.28 -23.52 -24.59
CA GLY A 71 -1.62 -23.06 -24.20
C GLY A 71 -2.25 -23.82 -23.05
N ARG A 72 -1.52 -24.75 -22.41
CA ARG A 72 -2.05 -25.54 -21.30
C ARG A 72 -1.84 -24.80 -19.99
N PHE A 73 -2.89 -24.77 -19.19
CA PHE A 73 -2.76 -24.50 -17.76
C PHE A 73 -2.15 -25.74 -17.10
N CYS A 74 -1.29 -25.54 -16.09
CA CYS A 74 -0.41 -26.53 -15.46
C CYS A 74 -0.88 -27.99 -15.61
N MET A 75 -0.08 -28.82 -16.28
CA MET A 75 -0.42 -30.25 -16.45
C MET A 75 -0.50 -30.94 -15.09
N GLU A 76 -1.62 -31.64 -14.89
CA GLU A 76 -1.90 -32.51 -13.75
C GLU A 76 -0.92 -33.70 -13.76
N GLN A 77 0.30 -33.52 -13.24
CA GLN A 77 1.26 -34.61 -13.09
C GLN A 77 0.98 -35.49 -11.85
N THR A 78 -0.03 -35.17 -11.04
CA THR A 78 -0.39 -35.94 -9.85
C THR A 78 -1.90 -36.07 -9.72
N ASN A 79 -2.39 -37.29 -9.43
CA ASN A 79 -3.77 -37.68 -9.06
C ASN A 79 -4.37 -36.93 -7.84
N LEU A 80 -3.77 -35.80 -7.47
CA LEU A 80 -4.19 -34.87 -6.43
C LEU A 80 -4.41 -33.53 -7.16
N GLY A 81 -5.46 -33.45 -7.99
CA GLY A 81 -5.76 -32.24 -8.76
C GLY A 81 -5.81 -31.00 -7.86
N TRP A 82 -5.30 -29.85 -8.33
CA TRP A 82 -5.36 -28.47 -7.78
C TRP A 82 -5.50 -28.28 -6.25
N THR A 83 -5.07 -29.24 -5.41
CA THR A 83 -5.59 -29.35 -4.04
C THR A 83 -4.72 -28.62 -3.04
N ARG A 84 -3.50 -28.22 -3.40
CA ARG A 84 -2.48 -27.80 -2.43
C ARG A 84 -1.71 -26.51 -2.75
N GLY A 85 -2.00 -25.85 -3.88
CA GLY A 85 -1.27 -24.66 -4.31
C GLY A 85 -0.11 -24.95 -5.27
N ASP A 86 -0.14 -26.09 -5.97
CA ASP A 86 0.91 -26.48 -6.94
C ASP A 86 1.06 -25.49 -8.09
N TRP A 87 0.00 -24.75 -8.43
CA TRP A 87 0.07 -23.66 -9.40
C TRP A 87 1.01 -22.53 -8.97
N ILE A 88 1.11 -22.26 -7.66
CA ILE A 88 2.05 -21.29 -7.11
C ILE A 88 3.48 -21.80 -7.35
N VAL A 89 3.74 -23.08 -7.10
CA VAL A 89 5.06 -23.69 -7.34
C VAL A 89 5.42 -23.68 -8.84
N ALA A 90 4.47 -24.01 -9.71
CA ALA A 90 4.66 -24.03 -11.16
C ALA A 90 4.92 -22.62 -11.74
N LEU A 91 4.25 -21.60 -11.21
CA LEU A 91 4.43 -20.20 -11.66
C LEU A 91 5.62 -19.50 -10.98
N ARG A 92 6.28 -20.15 -10.01
CA ARG A 92 7.43 -19.60 -9.27
C ARG A 92 8.49 -18.94 -10.17
N PRO A 93 8.93 -19.51 -11.31
CA PRO A 93 9.90 -18.84 -12.16
C PRO A 93 9.43 -17.48 -12.71
N TYR A 94 8.13 -17.27 -12.90
CA TYR A 94 7.57 -16.05 -13.49
C TYR A 94 7.38 -14.92 -12.48
N TYR A 95 7.03 -15.22 -11.23
CA TYR A 95 6.78 -14.20 -10.21
C TYR A 95 7.89 -14.06 -9.16
N ARG A 96 8.95 -14.89 -9.20
CA ARG A 96 10.08 -14.83 -8.23
C ARG A 96 10.71 -13.44 -8.11
N THR A 97 10.69 -12.65 -9.18
CA THR A 97 11.22 -11.28 -9.20
C THR A 97 10.31 -10.28 -8.48
N LYS A 98 9.01 -10.58 -8.35
CA LYS A 98 8.00 -9.74 -7.69
C LYS A 98 7.18 -10.54 -6.68
N MET A 99 7.82 -11.08 -5.64
CA MET A 99 7.14 -11.86 -4.59
C MET A 99 6.04 -11.10 -3.85
N GLY A 100 6.07 -9.76 -3.85
CA GLY A 100 5.02 -8.92 -3.25
C GLY A 100 3.64 -9.06 -3.90
N ILE A 101 3.54 -9.69 -5.09
CA ILE A 101 2.28 -9.94 -5.79
C ILE A 101 1.40 -11.02 -5.12
N LEU A 102 2.00 -11.87 -4.28
CA LEU A 102 1.31 -12.90 -3.50
C LEU A 102 0.40 -12.29 -2.41
N LEU A 103 0.62 -11.01 -2.11
CA LEU A 103 -0.04 -10.28 -1.05
C LEU A 103 -0.91 -9.17 -1.61
N CYS A 104 -2.17 -9.14 -1.19
CA CYS A 104 -3.07 -8.03 -1.44
C CYS A 104 -3.14 -7.15 -0.18
N PRO A 105 -2.80 -5.85 -0.26
CA PRO A 105 -2.84 -4.95 0.91
C PRO A 105 -4.26 -4.64 1.40
N SER A 106 -5.29 -5.08 0.66
CA SER A 106 -6.70 -5.01 1.07
C SER A 106 -7.21 -6.31 1.71
N ALA A 107 -6.43 -7.39 1.70
CA ALA A 107 -6.85 -8.67 2.29
C ALA A 107 -6.83 -8.58 3.83
N LYS A 108 -7.87 -9.12 4.47
CA LYS A 108 -7.95 -9.28 5.93
C LYS A 108 -7.29 -10.62 6.31
N LYS A 109 -6.55 -10.66 7.43
CA LYS A 109 -5.89 -11.87 7.96
C LYS A 109 -6.92 -13.02 8.09
N ARG A 110 -6.51 -14.27 7.83
CA ARG A 110 -7.43 -15.43 7.85
C ARG A 110 -7.89 -15.70 9.29
N LEU A 111 -9.09 -16.26 9.40
CA LEU A 111 -9.65 -16.73 10.66
C LEU A 111 -8.80 -17.91 11.19
N PRO A 112 -8.45 -17.96 12.49
CA PRO A 112 -7.71 -19.06 13.07
C PRO A 112 -8.63 -20.27 13.21
N GLY A 113 -8.67 -21.10 12.16
CA GLY A 113 -9.44 -22.33 12.11
C GLY A 113 -8.68 -23.37 11.30
N ASN A 114 -8.30 -24.44 11.98
CA ASN A 114 -7.61 -25.59 11.41
C ASN A 114 -8.50 -26.23 10.34
N GLU A 115 -8.14 -26.03 9.08
CA GLU A 115 -8.35 -26.96 7.96
C GLU A 115 -7.57 -26.41 6.75
N ASN A 116 -6.48 -27.12 6.45
CA ASN A 116 -5.73 -27.03 5.20
C ASN A 116 -6.73 -27.32 4.08
N TRP A 117 -6.90 -26.48 3.08
CA TRP A 117 -6.05 -26.44 1.89
C TRP A 117 -6.07 -25.04 1.25
N GLY A 118 -4.89 -24.43 1.04
CA GLY A 118 -4.74 -23.16 0.29
C GLY A 118 -4.63 -21.86 1.12
N SER A 119 -3.91 -21.87 2.24
CA SER A 119 -3.94 -20.74 3.17
C SER A 119 -2.74 -19.78 3.11
N PHE A 120 -3.01 -18.53 2.71
CA PHE A 120 -2.16 -17.34 2.88
C PHE A 120 -1.95 -16.92 4.35
N ASP A 121 -2.30 -17.77 5.32
CA ASP A 121 -2.24 -17.45 6.75
C ASP A 121 -0.84 -17.67 7.37
N ARG A 122 0.15 -18.07 6.55
CA ARG A 122 1.57 -17.76 6.79
C ARG A 122 2.08 -16.78 5.75
N THR A 123 1.47 -15.61 5.69
CA THR A 123 2.03 -14.48 4.95
C THR A 123 3.18 -13.86 5.73
N TYR A 124 4.27 -14.62 5.84
CA TYR A 124 5.59 -14.10 6.14
C TYR A 124 6.54 -14.76 5.14
N ILE A 125 6.98 -13.94 4.17
CA ILE A 125 8.32 -13.97 3.59
C ILE A 125 8.86 -15.38 3.36
N MET A 126 8.77 -15.93 2.13
CA MET A 126 9.71 -16.97 1.74
C MET A 126 11.10 -16.33 1.62
N GLY A 127 11.80 -16.30 2.75
CA GLY A 127 13.13 -15.76 2.93
C GLY A 127 13.83 -16.51 4.06
N SER A 128 14.29 -17.71 3.72
CA SER A 128 15.54 -18.34 4.19
C SER A 128 15.95 -19.32 3.11
#